data_AF-A0AA38RSA9-F1
#
_entry.id   AF-A0AA38RSA9-F1
#
_cell.length_a   1.000
_cell.length_b   1.000
_cell.length_c   1.000
_cell.angle_alpha   90.00
_cell.angle_beta   90.00
_cell.angle_gamma   90.00
#
_symmetry.space_group_name_H-M   'P 1'
#
loop_
_entity.id
_entity.type
_entity.pdbx_description
1 polymer ?
#
loop_
_entity_poly.entity_id
_entity_poly.type
_entity_poly.pdbx_seq_one_letter_code
_entity_poly.pdbx_strand_id
1 'polypeptide(L)'
;MAIAADFQRVYEVGPVFYFKNSGSDECLAEYIGLDLEMTLSYSYNELMQVVCGLLKDIFATVQSMRGLQILRQRQPSVDLVWPDKLPIVHFGDALQMLRKDGFDAEDKDLSAQDEKRLGELVKERYESDCYVLDRLPACAQPFYMQKCVEDLAWTNSFDVFVRGQRIGSGGQRIHEPQELRMSMRNTGMSEDDVEEYLIGFDLGIPPHGGASLDLDRLVAALLQLEDHCYLLPTISGLR
;
A
#
# COMPACT_ATOMS: atom_id res chain seq x y z
N MET A 1 12.64 4.91 12.14
CA MET A 1 13.45 5.20 13.35
C MET A 1 13.00 4.42 14.59
N ALA A 2 11.70 4.28 14.89
CA ALA A 2 11.27 3.50 16.06
C ALA A 2 11.82 2.07 16.09
N ILE A 3 11.90 1.41 14.93
CA ILE A 3 12.55 0.10 14.80
C ILE A 3 14.04 0.13 15.19
N ALA A 4 14.78 1.18 14.83
CA ALA A 4 16.19 1.36 15.25
C ALA A 4 16.32 1.63 16.76
N ALA A 5 15.24 2.02 17.43
CA ALA A 5 15.17 2.21 18.87
C ALA A 5 14.62 0.94 19.59
N ASP A 6 14.81 -0.23 18.98
CA ASP A 6 14.39 -1.55 19.49
C ASP A 6 12.88 -1.78 19.66
N PHE A 7 12.03 -0.90 19.13
CA PHE A 7 10.60 -1.18 19.07
C PHE A 7 10.32 -2.17 17.94
N GLN A 8 10.09 -3.44 18.29
CA GLN A 8 9.96 -4.52 17.30
C GLN A 8 8.75 -4.40 16.37
N ARG A 9 7.64 -3.86 16.88
CA ARG A 9 6.39 -3.66 16.15
C ARG A 9 5.75 -2.37 16.62
N VAL A 10 5.48 -1.47 15.69
CA VAL A 10 4.86 -0.17 15.96
C VAL A 10 3.75 0.09 14.95
N TYR A 11 2.78 0.88 15.35
CA TYR A 11 1.77 1.42 14.46
C TYR A 11 1.46 2.86 14.85
N GLU A 12 0.98 3.62 13.88
CA GLU A 12 0.51 4.98 14.06
C GLU A 12 -0.83 5.15 13.33
N VAL A 13 -1.73 5.91 13.96
CA VAL A 13 -2.97 6.36 13.33
C VAL A 13 -2.94 7.87 13.41
N GLY A 14 -2.79 8.54 12.28
CA GLY A 14 -2.54 9.97 12.25
C GLY A 14 -2.81 10.62 10.90
N PRO A 15 -2.83 11.96 10.86
CA PRO A 15 -2.98 12.70 9.61
C PRO A 15 -1.71 12.57 8.76
N VAL A 16 -1.90 12.25 7.48
CA VAL A 16 -0.85 12.21 6.46
C VAL A 16 -1.11 13.32 5.46
N PHE A 17 -0.11 14.16 5.23
CA PHE A 17 -0.21 15.28 4.29
C PHE A 17 0.42 14.90 2.96
N TYR A 18 -0.35 15.08 1.88
CA TYR A 18 0.11 14.78 0.53
C TYR A 18 0.09 16.03 -0.34
N PHE A 19 1.27 16.44 -0.81
CA PHE A 19 1.41 17.59 -1.70
C PHE A 19 1.79 17.12 -3.10
N LYS A 20 0.81 17.05 -4.01
CA LYS A 20 1.06 16.84 -5.44
C LYS A 20 0.84 18.15 -6.18
N ASN A 21 1.84 18.58 -6.95
CA ASN A 21 1.81 19.84 -7.72
C ASN A 21 1.00 19.73 -9.03
N SER A 22 0.05 18.78 -9.15
CA SER A 22 -0.70 18.52 -10.38
C SER A 22 -2.19 18.66 -10.16
N GLY A 23 -2.86 19.47 -11.00
CA GLY A 23 -4.31 19.71 -11.00
C GLY A 23 -5.16 18.51 -11.45
N SER A 24 -4.87 17.33 -10.92
CA SER A 24 -5.74 16.16 -10.96
C SER A 24 -6.64 16.20 -9.73
N ASP A 25 -7.96 16.20 -9.94
CA ASP A 25 -9.02 16.37 -8.93
C ASP A 25 -9.09 15.27 -7.84
N GLU A 26 -8.14 14.32 -7.81
CA GLU A 26 -8.23 13.07 -7.05
C GLU A 26 -7.32 12.99 -5.80
N CYS A 27 -6.69 14.10 -5.37
CA CYS A 27 -5.83 14.08 -4.18
C CYS A 27 -6.35 15.01 -3.09
N LEU A 28 -6.83 14.40 -2.01
CA LEU A 28 -6.90 15.05 -0.71
C LEU A 28 -5.51 15.56 -0.34
N ALA A 29 -5.42 16.81 0.16
CA ALA A 29 -4.17 17.32 0.71
C ALA A 29 -3.81 16.65 2.04
N GLU A 30 -4.78 16.01 2.69
CA GLU A 30 -4.68 15.35 4.00
C GLU A 30 -5.63 14.15 4.07
N TYR A 31 -5.18 13.03 4.62
CA TYR A 31 -6.01 11.84 4.91
C TYR A 31 -5.55 11.19 6.22
N ILE A 32 -6.33 10.24 6.76
CA ILE A 32 -5.90 9.47 7.94
C ILE A 32 -5.14 8.22 7.51
N GLY A 33 -3.85 8.18 7.82
CA GLY A 33 -2.98 7.03 7.62
C GLY A 33 -3.11 6.01 8.75
N LEU A 34 -3.04 4.74 8.38
CA LEU A 34 -2.86 3.59 9.26
C LEU A 34 -1.50 2.97 8.93
N ASP A 35 -0.48 3.46 9.62
CA ASP A 35 0.90 3.07 9.38
C ASP A 35 1.32 1.98 10.36
N LEU A 36 2.07 0.99 9.89
CA LEU A 36 2.72 0.00 10.72
C LEU A 36 4.11 -0.30 10.22
N GLU A 37 5.02 -0.57 11.14
CA GLU A 37 6.39 -1.02 10.84
C GLU A 37 6.74 -2.15 11.81
N MET A 38 7.45 -3.16 11.31
CA MET A 38 7.87 -4.30 12.11
C MET A 38 9.23 -4.86 11.68
N THR A 39 9.95 -5.42 12.64
CA THR A 39 11.13 -6.25 12.38
C THR A 39 10.73 -7.53 11.65
N LEU A 40 11.57 -7.98 10.72
CA LEU A 40 11.39 -9.19 9.91
C LEU A 40 12.38 -10.26 10.37
N SER A 41 11.93 -11.51 10.42
CA SER A 41 12.79 -12.62 10.83
C SER A 41 13.52 -13.23 9.64
N TYR A 42 12.79 -13.50 8.56
CA TYR A 42 13.28 -14.21 7.38
C TYR A 42 12.80 -13.60 6.07
N SER A 43 11.55 -13.11 6.02
CA SER A 43 10.93 -12.65 4.78
C SER A 43 9.89 -11.57 5.03
N TYR A 44 9.79 -10.61 4.11
CA TYR A 44 8.71 -9.61 4.12
C TYR A 44 7.32 -10.22 3.86
N ASN A 45 7.24 -11.51 3.50
CA ASN A 45 5.99 -12.26 3.53
C ASN A 45 5.35 -12.26 4.94
N GLU A 46 6.16 -12.17 6.00
CA GLU A 46 5.66 -12.01 7.39
C GLU A 46 4.84 -10.71 7.52
N LEU A 47 5.31 -9.61 6.94
CA LEU A 47 4.60 -8.34 6.89
C LEU A 47 3.31 -8.44 6.07
N MET A 48 3.37 -9.04 4.87
CA MET A 48 2.15 -9.27 4.07
C MET A 48 1.11 -10.11 4.83
N GLN A 49 1.53 -11.12 5.59
CA GLN A 49 0.62 -11.91 6.42
C GLN A 49 -0.06 -11.07 7.51
N VAL A 50 0.68 -10.16 8.17
CA VAL A 50 0.13 -9.24 9.16
C VAL A 50 -0.90 -8.30 8.53
N VAL A 51 -0.57 -7.69 7.38
CA VAL A 51 -1.48 -6.77 6.67
C VAL A 51 -2.74 -7.49 6.18
N CYS A 52 -2.59 -8.67 5.56
CA CYS A 52 -3.72 -9.49 5.12
C CYS A 52 -4.61 -9.96 6.28
N GLY A 53 -4.01 -10.32 7.42
CA GLY A 53 -4.74 -10.68 8.64
C GLY A 53 -5.55 -9.50 9.18
N LEU A 54 -4.90 -8.34 9.32
CA LEU A 54 -5.52 -7.10 9.78
C LEU A 54 -6.73 -6.72 8.92
N LEU A 55 -6.59 -6.74 7.58
CA LEU A 55 -7.69 -6.39 6.67
C LEU A 55 -8.88 -7.35 6.80
N LYS A 56 -8.62 -8.67 6.86
CA LYS A 56 -9.68 -9.66 7.09
C LYS A 56 -10.42 -9.42 8.41
N ASP A 57 -9.70 -9.12 9.48
CA ASP A 57 -10.29 -8.83 10.78
C ASP A 57 -11.13 -7.55 10.75
N ILE A 58 -10.65 -6.50 10.08
CA ILE A 58 -11.42 -5.27 9.84
C ILE A 58 -12.70 -5.58 9.07
N PHE A 59 -12.60 -6.30 7.95
CA PHE A 59 -13.76 -6.60 7.10
C PHE A 59 -14.80 -7.43 7.84
N ALA A 60 -14.38 -8.50 8.53
CA ALA A 60 -15.28 -9.34 9.33
C ALA A 60 -15.95 -8.52 10.45
N THR A 61 -15.18 -7.68 11.14
CA THR A 61 -15.70 -6.83 12.21
C THR A 61 -16.74 -5.86 11.67
N VAL A 62 -16.41 -5.08 10.62
CA VAL A 62 -17.31 -4.08 10.03
C VAL A 62 -18.58 -4.72 9.47
N GLN A 63 -18.48 -5.85 8.76
CA GLN A 63 -19.65 -6.56 8.23
C GLN A 63 -20.58 -7.08 9.32
N SER A 64 -20.05 -7.42 10.49
CA SER A 64 -20.86 -7.83 11.65
C SER A 64 -21.55 -6.66 12.38
N MET A 65 -21.16 -5.42 12.10
CA MET A 65 -21.70 -4.25 12.81
C MET A 65 -23.14 -3.97 12.39
N ARG A 66 -24.02 -3.80 13.40
CA ARG A 66 -25.38 -3.29 13.19
C ARG A 66 -25.38 -1.92 12.49
N GLY A 67 -24.36 -1.10 12.74
CA GLY A 67 -24.19 0.21 12.10
C GLY A 67 -24.14 0.12 10.58
N LEU A 68 -23.46 -0.88 10.03
CA LEU A 68 -23.38 -1.08 8.58
C LEU A 68 -24.76 -1.37 7.97
N GLN A 69 -25.59 -2.16 8.66
CA GLN A 69 -26.95 -2.47 8.20
C GLN A 69 -27.84 -1.22 8.15
N ILE A 70 -27.65 -0.28 9.07
CA ILE A 70 -28.36 1.01 9.06
C ILE A 70 -27.85 1.88 7.91
N LEU A 71 -26.53 1.95 7.71
CA LEU A 71 -25.94 2.72 6.61
C LEU A 71 -26.40 2.23 5.24
N ARG A 72 -26.52 0.90 5.05
CA ARG A 72 -27.00 0.28 3.81
C ARG A 72 -28.41 0.65 3.40
N GLN A 73 -29.25 1.12 4.33
CA GLN A 73 -30.58 1.65 4.01
C GLN A 73 -30.51 2.98 3.26
N ARG A 74 -29.41 3.73 3.42
CA ARG A 74 -29.19 5.03 2.76
C ARG A 74 -28.21 4.95 1.61
N GLN A 75 -27.13 4.18 1.79
CA GLN A 75 -26.10 3.95 0.79
C GLN A 75 -26.00 2.44 0.53
N PRO A 76 -26.73 1.92 -0.47
CA PRO A 76 -26.69 0.50 -0.79
C PRO A 76 -25.26 0.04 -1.12
N SER A 77 -24.79 -0.98 -0.40
CA SER A 77 -23.50 -1.63 -0.65
C SER A 77 -23.60 -3.13 -0.38
N VAL A 78 -22.73 -3.91 -1.02
CA VAL A 78 -22.63 -5.37 -0.81
C VAL A 78 -21.45 -5.72 0.09
N ASP A 79 -21.52 -6.87 0.74
CA ASP A 79 -20.40 -7.39 1.52
C ASP A 79 -19.18 -7.64 0.62
N LEU A 80 -17.99 -7.44 1.18
CA LEU A 80 -16.76 -7.92 0.57
C LEU A 80 -16.71 -9.44 0.73
N VAL A 81 -16.22 -10.13 -0.28
CA VAL A 81 -15.96 -11.56 -0.29
C VAL A 81 -14.47 -11.78 -0.47
N TRP A 82 -13.91 -12.69 0.30
CA TRP A 82 -12.51 -13.09 0.17
C TRP A 82 -12.33 -14.56 0.57
N PRO A 83 -11.35 -15.28 -0.03
CA PRO A 83 -10.96 -16.61 0.41
C PRO A 83 -10.13 -16.56 1.71
N ASP A 84 -9.98 -17.71 2.39
CA ASP A 84 -9.21 -17.81 3.63
C ASP A 84 -7.78 -17.24 3.51
N LYS A 85 -7.15 -17.47 2.36
CA LYS A 85 -5.86 -16.90 1.97
C LYS A 85 -6.09 -15.89 0.85
N LEU A 86 -5.85 -14.61 1.13
CA LEU A 86 -5.97 -13.57 0.13
C LEU A 86 -5.05 -13.85 -1.08
N PRO A 87 -5.52 -13.61 -2.32
CA PRO A 87 -4.68 -13.75 -3.49
C PRO A 87 -3.49 -12.80 -3.41
N ILE A 88 -2.32 -13.33 -3.75
CA ILE A 88 -1.09 -12.56 -3.98
C ILE A 88 -0.79 -12.71 -5.47
N VAL A 89 -0.82 -11.60 -6.20
CA VAL A 89 -0.59 -11.55 -7.65
C VAL A 89 0.73 -10.84 -7.87
N HIS A 90 1.66 -11.46 -8.59
CA HIS A 90 2.90 -10.81 -8.97
C HIS A 90 2.62 -9.69 -10.00
N PHE A 91 3.28 -8.54 -9.92
CA PHE A 91 3.06 -7.40 -10.82
C PHE A 91 3.15 -7.79 -12.31
N GLY A 92 4.19 -8.53 -12.69
CA GLY A 92 4.31 -9.11 -14.04
C GLY A 92 3.13 -10.00 -14.48
N ASP A 93 2.52 -10.77 -13.58
CA ASP A 93 1.33 -11.57 -13.90
C ASP A 93 0.09 -10.69 -14.06
N ALA A 94 -0.04 -9.64 -13.25
CA ALA A 94 -1.11 -8.66 -13.37
C ALA A 94 -1.07 -7.93 -14.72
N LEU A 95 0.12 -7.51 -15.18
CA LEU A 95 0.29 -6.94 -16.52
C LEU A 95 -0.14 -7.91 -17.62
N GLN A 96 0.20 -9.20 -17.48
CA GLN A 96 -0.23 -10.21 -18.44
C GLN A 96 -1.75 -10.42 -18.42
N MET A 97 -2.39 -10.35 -17.25
CA MET A 97 -3.85 -10.43 -17.14
C MET A 97 -4.52 -9.26 -17.88
N LEU A 98 -4.05 -8.04 -17.64
CA LEU A 98 -4.55 -6.83 -18.31
C LEU A 98 -4.33 -6.86 -19.83
N ARG A 99 -3.13 -7.23 -20.28
CA ARG A 99 -2.80 -7.33 -21.72
C ARG A 99 -3.63 -8.37 -22.45
N LYS A 100 -3.91 -9.51 -21.82
CA LYS A 100 -4.79 -10.54 -22.39
C LYS A 100 -6.24 -10.08 -22.50
N ASP A 101 -6.66 -9.17 -21.62
CA ASP A 101 -7.98 -8.55 -21.64
C ASP A 101 -8.08 -7.34 -22.60
N GLY A 102 -6.97 -6.98 -23.25
CA GLY A 102 -6.92 -5.93 -24.28
C GLY A 102 -6.50 -4.55 -23.75
N PHE A 103 -6.03 -4.45 -22.51
CA PHE A 103 -5.51 -3.21 -21.92
C PHE A 103 -4.02 -3.05 -22.22
N ASP A 104 -3.60 -1.82 -22.54
CA ASP A 104 -2.20 -1.46 -22.72
C ASP A 104 -1.61 -0.94 -21.41
N ALA A 105 -1.48 -1.84 -20.43
CA ALA A 105 -0.98 -1.50 -19.10
C ALA A 105 0.51 -1.17 -19.13
N GLU A 106 0.87 -0.04 -18.50
CA GLU A 106 2.25 0.41 -18.38
C GLU A 106 3.08 -0.50 -17.47
N ASP A 107 4.36 -0.70 -17.80
CA ASP A 107 5.25 -1.59 -17.06
C ASP A 107 5.72 -1.03 -15.70
N LYS A 108 5.36 0.22 -15.35
CA LYS A 108 5.92 0.94 -14.21
C LYS A 108 4.95 1.16 -13.06
N ASP A 109 3.70 1.48 -13.37
CA ASP A 109 2.63 1.71 -12.41
C ASP A 109 1.29 1.43 -13.10
N LEU A 110 0.26 1.13 -12.32
CA LEU A 110 -1.08 0.90 -12.84
C LEU A 110 -1.85 2.23 -12.85
N SER A 111 -2.50 2.55 -13.97
CA SER A 111 -3.46 3.65 -14.00
C SER A 111 -4.71 3.30 -13.21
N ALA A 112 -5.52 4.28 -12.80
CA ALA A 112 -6.80 4.01 -12.11
C ALA A 112 -7.73 3.09 -12.93
N GLN A 113 -7.66 3.17 -14.25
CA GLN A 113 -8.42 2.29 -15.15
C GLN A 113 -7.89 0.84 -15.10
N ASP A 114 -6.56 0.67 -15.08
CA ASP A 114 -5.91 -0.63 -14.95
C ASP A 114 -6.17 -1.27 -13.59
N GLU A 115 -6.07 -0.50 -12.50
CA GLU A 115 -6.37 -0.96 -11.14
C GLU A 115 -7.78 -1.52 -11.04
N LYS A 116 -8.76 -0.75 -11.54
CA LYS A 116 -10.17 -1.14 -11.54
C LYS A 116 -10.38 -2.42 -12.32
N ARG A 117 -9.84 -2.50 -13.55
CA ARG A 117 -10.01 -3.68 -14.40
C ARG A 117 -9.31 -4.91 -13.81
N LEU A 118 -8.11 -4.74 -13.27
CA LEU A 118 -7.38 -5.81 -12.60
C LEU A 118 -8.19 -6.36 -11.41
N GLY A 119 -8.86 -5.48 -10.65
CA GLY A 119 -9.77 -5.89 -9.58
C GLY A 119 -10.91 -6.78 -10.07
N GLU A 120 -11.53 -6.45 -11.21
CA GLU A 120 -12.56 -7.27 -11.83
C GLU A 120 -12.01 -8.64 -12.26
N LEU A 121 -10.85 -8.68 -12.91
CA LEU A 121 -10.20 -9.93 -13.34
C LEU A 121 -9.79 -10.81 -12.15
N VAL A 122 -9.31 -10.21 -11.05
CA VAL A 122 -8.99 -10.93 -9.82
C VAL A 122 -10.27 -11.48 -9.17
N LYS A 123 -11.35 -10.71 -9.17
CA LYS A 123 -12.64 -11.15 -8.65
C LYS A 123 -13.18 -12.35 -9.44
N GLU A 124 -13.12 -12.29 -10.76
CA GLU A 124 -13.55 -13.39 -11.65
C GLU A 124 -12.71 -14.66 -11.45
N ARG A 125 -11.40 -14.52 -11.25
CA ARG A 125 -10.47 -15.66 -11.19
C ARG A 125 -10.32 -16.28 -9.79
N TYR A 126 -10.37 -15.44 -8.75
CA TYR A 126 -10.04 -15.84 -7.37
C TYR A 126 -11.20 -15.62 -6.39
N GLU A 127 -12.35 -15.14 -6.87
CA GLU A 127 -13.54 -14.86 -6.06
C GLU A 127 -13.29 -13.89 -4.89
N SER A 128 -12.27 -13.03 -5.03
CA SER A 128 -11.83 -12.11 -3.97
C SER A 128 -12.02 -10.65 -4.37
N ASP A 129 -12.61 -9.86 -3.49
CA ASP A 129 -12.63 -8.39 -3.58
C ASP A 129 -11.35 -7.75 -3.02
N CYS A 130 -10.52 -8.50 -2.30
CA CYS A 130 -9.27 -8.01 -1.73
C CYS A 130 -8.08 -8.85 -2.21
N TYR A 131 -6.99 -8.22 -2.62
CA TYR A 131 -5.77 -8.92 -3.02
C TYR A 131 -4.52 -8.07 -2.79
N VAL A 132 -3.37 -8.73 -2.81
CA VAL A 132 -2.06 -8.08 -2.74
C VAL A 132 -1.40 -8.17 -4.11
N LEU A 133 -0.89 -7.06 -4.60
CA LEU A 133 -0.07 -6.96 -5.80
C LEU A 133 1.41 -6.92 -5.36
N ASP A 134 2.12 -8.02 -5.53
CA ASP A 134 3.49 -8.22 -5.05
C ASP A 134 4.53 -7.93 -6.13
N ARG A 135 5.77 -7.67 -5.72
CA ARG A 135 6.94 -7.43 -6.58
C ARG A 135 6.76 -6.23 -7.50
N LEU A 136 6.63 -5.04 -6.92
CA LEU A 136 6.51 -3.82 -7.73
C LEU A 136 7.83 -3.46 -8.46
N PRO A 137 7.76 -2.80 -9.63
CA PRO A 137 8.92 -2.42 -10.42
C PRO A 137 9.89 -1.51 -9.66
N ALA A 138 11.18 -1.86 -9.61
CA ALA A 138 12.18 -1.11 -8.84
C ALA A 138 12.35 0.35 -9.29
N CYS A 139 12.07 0.65 -10.57
CA CYS A 139 12.17 2.01 -11.10
C CYS A 139 11.05 2.96 -10.63
N ALA A 140 9.96 2.42 -10.08
CA ALA A 140 8.82 3.18 -9.57
C ALA A 140 8.80 3.28 -8.04
N GLN A 141 9.75 2.63 -7.34
CA GLN A 141 9.78 2.59 -5.89
C GLN A 141 10.74 3.63 -5.28
N PRO A 142 10.48 4.09 -4.06
CA PRO A 142 11.39 4.97 -3.32
C PRO A 142 12.77 4.33 -3.06
N PHE A 143 13.78 5.18 -2.87
CA PHE A 143 15.17 4.77 -2.68
C PHE A 143 15.40 3.78 -1.51
N TYR A 144 14.55 3.84 -0.47
CA TYR A 144 14.67 3.02 0.73
C TYR A 144 14.08 1.61 0.56
N MET A 145 13.46 1.30 -0.59
CA MET A 145 12.82 0.01 -0.81
C MET A 145 13.84 -1.07 -1.14
N GLN A 146 13.76 -2.21 -0.43
CA GLN A 146 14.66 -3.34 -0.67
C GLN A 146 14.41 -3.93 -2.07
N LYS A 147 15.47 -4.11 -2.85
CA LYS A 147 15.38 -4.80 -4.15
C LYS A 147 15.25 -6.31 -3.96
N CYS A 148 14.56 -6.94 -4.91
CA CYS A 148 14.51 -8.40 -4.98
C CYS A 148 15.90 -8.94 -5.36
N VAL A 149 16.43 -9.86 -4.54
CA VAL A 149 17.75 -10.45 -4.78
C VAL A 149 17.80 -11.39 -5.98
N GLU A 150 16.66 -11.98 -6.34
CA GLU A 150 16.54 -12.89 -7.48
C GLU A 150 16.50 -12.14 -8.82
N ASP A 151 15.88 -10.96 -8.85
CA ASP A 151 15.76 -10.10 -10.02
C ASP A 151 15.64 -8.63 -9.61
N LEU A 152 16.69 -7.86 -9.89
CA LEU A 152 16.81 -6.45 -9.51
C LEU A 152 15.85 -5.52 -10.26
N ALA A 153 15.10 -6.02 -11.26
CA ALA A 153 14.00 -5.29 -11.87
C ALA A 153 12.82 -5.07 -10.90
N TRP A 154 12.73 -5.90 -9.85
CA TRP A 154 11.65 -5.88 -8.86
C TRP A 154 12.15 -5.50 -7.47
N THR A 155 11.20 -5.19 -6.61
CA THR A 155 11.43 -4.91 -5.19
C THR A 155 10.67 -5.87 -4.29
N ASN A 156 11.04 -5.89 -3.02
CA ASN A 156 10.31 -6.56 -1.95
C ASN A 156 9.21 -5.62 -1.42
N SER A 157 8.37 -5.12 -2.32
CA SER A 157 7.25 -4.25 -2.01
C SER A 157 5.97 -4.75 -2.66
N PHE A 158 4.85 -4.28 -2.10
CA PHE A 158 3.53 -4.70 -2.50
C PHE A 158 2.52 -3.57 -2.33
N ASP A 159 1.50 -3.60 -3.17
CA ASP A 159 0.29 -2.77 -3.03
C ASP A 159 -0.87 -3.65 -2.56
N VAL A 160 -1.81 -3.05 -1.83
CA VAL A 160 -3.02 -3.73 -1.39
C VAL A 160 -4.24 -3.11 -2.06
N PHE A 161 -5.08 -3.96 -2.61
CA PHE A 161 -6.24 -3.57 -3.39
C PHE A 161 -7.53 -4.09 -2.77
N VAL A 162 -8.55 -3.24 -2.76
CA VAL A 162 -9.93 -3.61 -2.43
C VAL A 162 -10.85 -3.12 -3.53
N ARG A 163 -11.63 -4.02 -4.15
CA ARG A 163 -12.52 -3.75 -5.29
C ARG A 163 -11.84 -3.02 -6.45
N GLY A 164 -10.57 -3.34 -6.71
CA GLY A 164 -9.79 -2.70 -7.78
C GLY A 164 -9.36 -1.26 -7.47
N GLN A 165 -9.36 -0.87 -6.20
CA GLN A 165 -8.79 0.41 -5.74
C GLN A 165 -7.60 0.15 -4.83
N ARG A 166 -6.47 0.82 -5.10
CA ARG A 166 -5.31 0.78 -4.22
C ARG A 166 -5.60 1.50 -2.89
N ILE A 167 -5.63 0.74 -1.80
CA ILE A 167 -5.89 1.24 -0.44
C ILE A 167 -4.62 1.50 0.36
N GLY A 168 -3.47 1.01 -0.11
CA GLY A 168 -2.21 1.18 0.60
C GLY A 168 -1.07 0.39 -0.02
N SER A 169 0.12 0.62 0.51
CA SER A 169 1.37 0.07 0.00
C SER A 169 2.28 -0.32 1.16
N GLY A 170 3.12 -1.33 0.95
CA GLY A 170 4.08 -1.77 1.94
C GLY A 170 5.30 -2.43 1.32
N GLY A 171 6.26 -2.77 2.15
CA GLY A 171 7.46 -3.46 1.68
C GLY A 171 8.58 -3.50 2.70
N GLN A 172 9.58 -4.29 2.37
CA GLN A 172 10.83 -4.36 3.11
C GLN A 172 11.68 -3.11 2.85
N ARG A 173 12.26 -2.57 3.91
CA ARG A 173 13.20 -1.46 3.85
C ARG A 173 14.63 -1.99 3.74
N ILE A 174 15.48 -1.24 3.04
CA ILE A 174 16.93 -1.44 3.12
C ILE A 174 17.35 -1.12 4.55
N HIS A 175 18.00 -2.07 5.21
CA HIS A 175 18.52 -1.91 6.58
C HIS A 175 20.05 -1.78 6.60
N GLU A 176 20.74 -2.24 5.56
CA GLU A 176 22.19 -2.14 5.44
C GLU A 176 22.63 -0.70 5.06
N PRO A 177 23.44 -0.01 5.89
CA PRO A 177 23.73 1.41 5.70
C PRO A 177 24.45 1.72 4.39
N GLN A 178 25.33 0.81 3.95
CA GLN A 178 26.08 1.00 2.69
C GLN A 178 25.16 0.85 1.48
N GLU A 179 24.23 -0.10 1.51
CA GLU A 179 23.24 -0.32 0.45
C GLU A 179 22.29 0.88 0.36
N LEU A 180 21.81 1.38 1.49
CA LEU A 180 20.91 2.53 1.55
C LEU A 180 21.57 3.78 0.92
N ARG A 181 22.81 4.08 1.31
CA ARG A 181 23.58 5.20 0.74
C ARG A 181 23.86 5.04 -0.75
N MET A 182 24.14 3.82 -1.22
CA MET A 182 24.26 3.55 -2.66
C MET A 182 22.95 3.84 -3.40
N SER A 183 21.81 3.42 -2.83
CA SER A 183 20.49 3.69 -3.40
C SER A 183 20.18 5.20 -3.45
N MET A 184 20.44 5.92 -2.36
CA MET A 184 20.27 7.39 -2.29
C MET A 184 21.07 8.11 -3.38
N ARG A 185 22.36 7.77 -3.53
CA ARG A 185 23.23 8.35 -4.57
C ARG A 185 22.69 8.10 -5.98
N ASN A 186 22.14 6.91 -6.24
CA ASN A 186 21.54 6.58 -7.53
C ASN A 186 20.27 7.40 -7.83
N THR A 187 19.56 7.85 -6.79
CA THR A 187 18.38 8.72 -6.91
C THR A 187 18.70 10.22 -6.84
N GLY A 188 19.97 10.58 -6.65
CA GLY A 188 20.41 11.99 -6.53
C GLY A 188 20.09 12.65 -5.19
N MET A 189 19.71 11.87 -4.16
CA MET A 189 19.48 12.39 -2.81
C MET A 189 20.81 12.62 -2.07
N SER A 190 20.91 13.75 -1.37
CA SER A 190 22.06 14.05 -0.51
C SER A 190 21.95 13.32 0.83
N GLU A 191 23.08 12.89 1.37
CA GLU A 191 23.13 12.36 2.75
C GLU A 191 22.85 13.46 3.77
N ASP A 192 23.24 14.70 3.48
CA ASP A 192 23.04 15.87 4.34
C ASP A 192 21.55 16.18 4.59
N ASP A 193 20.66 15.82 3.66
CA ASP A 193 19.22 16.08 3.78
C ASP A 193 18.52 15.12 4.77
N VAL A 194 19.17 14.00 5.10
CA VAL A 194 18.58 12.90 5.90
C VAL A 194 19.57 12.36 6.95
N GLU A 195 20.50 13.19 7.41
CA GLU A 195 21.55 12.80 8.36
C GLU A 195 20.96 12.12 9.60
N GLU A 196 19.92 12.70 10.21
CA GLU A 196 19.25 12.14 11.39
C GLU A 196 18.63 10.76 11.13
N TYR A 197 18.11 10.54 9.93
CA TYR A 197 17.57 9.25 9.52
C TYR A 197 18.67 8.20 9.43
N LEU A 198 19.85 8.56 8.89
CA LEU A 198 20.99 7.65 8.71
C LEU A 198 21.62 7.18 10.03
N ILE A 199 21.55 7.99 11.09
CA ILE A 199 22.06 7.62 12.42
C ILE A 199 21.49 6.27 12.89
N GLY A 200 20.19 6.05 12.69
CA GLY A 200 19.54 4.79 13.08
C GLY A 200 20.08 3.57 12.34
N PHE A 201 20.52 3.73 11.09
CA PHE A 201 21.11 2.65 10.30
C PHE A 201 22.55 2.38 10.73
N ASP A 202 23.34 3.43 10.96
CA ASP A 202 24.74 3.30 11.39
C ASP A 202 24.89 2.66 12.77
N LEU A 203 23.89 2.82 13.64
CA LEU A 203 23.83 2.14 14.95
C LEU A 203 23.37 0.67 14.86
N GLY A 204 22.96 0.21 13.69
CA GLY A 204 22.48 -1.14 13.45
C GLY A 204 20.97 -1.25 13.64
N ILE A 205 20.23 -1.14 12.53
CA ILE A 205 18.79 -1.43 12.48
C ILE A 205 18.57 -2.85 11.96
N PRO A 206 17.70 -3.67 12.59
CA PRO A 206 17.41 -5.00 12.09
C PRO A 206 16.67 -4.96 10.73
N PRO A 207 16.64 -6.09 9.99
CA PRO A 207 15.74 -6.24 8.85
C PRO A 207 14.31 -5.87 9.25
N HIS A 208 13.66 -5.01 8.48
CA HIS A 208 12.34 -4.49 8.81
C HIS A 208 11.55 -4.13 7.54
N GLY A 209 10.25 -3.99 7.72
CA GLY A 209 9.35 -3.50 6.70
C GLY A 209 8.09 -2.94 7.33
N GLY A 210 7.33 -2.23 6.51
CA GLY A 210 6.09 -1.63 6.95
C GLY A 210 5.10 -1.44 5.84
N ALA A 211 3.90 -1.05 6.23
CA ALA A 211 2.79 -0.77 5.34
C ALA A 211 2.05 0.46 5.82
N SER A 212 1.54 1.21 4.86
CA SER A 212 0.66 2.35 5.09
C SER A 212 -0.66 2.07 4.38
N LEU A 213 -1.77 2.16 5.11
CA LEU A 213 -3.11 2.06 4.55
C LEU A 213 -3.84 3.40 4.72
N ASP A 214 -4.58 3.80 3.71
CA ASP A 214 -5.42 4.98 3.72
C ASP A 214 -6.81 4.61 4.27
N LEU A 215 -7.16 5.15 5.44
CA LEU A 215 -8.43 4.88 6.10
C LEU A 215 -9.62 5.37 5.27
N ASP A 216 -9.50 6.54 4.62
CA ASP A 216 -10.56 7.14 3.84
C ASP A 216 -10.86 6.29 2.60
N ARG A 217 -9.81 5.83 1.90
CA ARG A 217 -9.95 4.87 0.78
C ARG A 217 -10.51 3.52 1.22
N LEU A 218 -10.08 3.02 2.38
CA LEU A 218 -10.59 1.76 2.93
C LEU A 218 -12.10 1.84 3.20
N VAL A 219 -12.56 2.94 3.81
CA VAL A 219 -14.00 3.19 4.05
C VAL A 219 -14.76 3.34 2.74
N ALA A 220 -14.22 4.09 1.78
CA ALA A 220 -14.83 4.26 0.46
C ALA A 220 -15.00 2.92 -0.26
N ALA A 221 -13.98 2.05 -0.25
CA ALA A 221 -14.03 0.73 -0.86
C ALA A 221 -15.01 -0.23 -0.14
N LEU A 222 -15.09 -0.15 1.20
CA LEU A 222 -16.04 -0.93 2.00
C LEU A 222 -17.49 -0.56 1.72
N LEU A 223 -17.77 0.73 1.55
CA LEU A 223 -19.11 1.27 1.36
C LEU A 223 -19.49 1.47 -0.12
N GLN A 224 -18.58 1.15 -1.05
CA GLN A 224 -18.75 1.37 -2.49
C GLN A 224 -19.15 2.82 -2.81
N LEU A 225 -18.42 3.76 -2.23
CA LEU A 225 -18.64 5.18 -2.48
C LEU A 225 -17.95 5.60 -3.79
N GLU A 226 -18.55 6.54 -4.53
CA GLU A 226 -18.07 6.98 -5.85
C GLU A 226 -16.96 8.04 -5.80
N ASP A 227 -16.85 8.76 -4.68
CA ASP A 227 -15.84 9.79 -4.43
C ASP A 227 -14.84 9.26 -3.36
N HIS A 228 -13.76 9.97 -3.04
CA HIS A 228 -12.81 9.53 -2.00
C HIS A 228 -12.65 10.52 -0.84
N CYS A 229 -13.32 11.68 -0.91
CA CYS A 229 -13.16 12.79 0.03
C CYS A 229 -14.24 12.78 1.12
N TYR A 230 -14.07 12.05 2.23
CA TYR A 230 -15.20 11.78 3.13
C TYR A 230 -15.17 12.32 4.55
N LEU A 231 -14.02 12.55 5.18
CA LEU A 231 -14.04 13.01 6.57
C LEU A 231 -13.79 14.51 6.71
N LEU A 232 -12.82 15.08 5.97
CA LEU A 232 -12.58 16.52 5.90
C LEU A 232 -11.96 16.86 4.52
N PRO A 233 -12.70 17.43 3.56
CA PRO A 233 -12.10 17.88 2.30
C PRO A 233 -11.21 19.10 2.57
N THR A 234 -9.92 18.88 2.78
CA THR A 234 -8.89 19.90 2.66
C THR A 234 -8.54 20.05 1.19
N ILE A 235 -9.36 20.83 0.48
CA ILE A 235 -9.12 21.18 -0.91
C ILE A 235 -7.86 22.07 -0.96
N SER A 236 -6.84 21.62 -1.70
CA SER A 236 -5.66 22.41 -2.05
C SER A 236 -6.05 23.55 -3.00
N GLY A 237 -6.68 24.59 -2.47
CA GLY A 237 -7.16 25.70 -3.30
C GLY A 237 -7.87 26.85 -2.57
N LEU A 238 -8.06 26.76 -1.25
CA LEU A 238 -8.57 27.88 -0.45
C LEU A 238 -7.40 28.75 0.04
N ARG A 239 -6.80 29.54 -0.85
CA ARG A 239 -6.06 30.77 -0.52
C ARG A 239 -6.49 31.90 -1.43
#